data_AF-A0A927S7J5-F1
#
_entry.id   AF-A0A927S7J5-F1
#
_cell.length_a   1.000
_cell.length_b   1.000
_cell.length_c   1.000
_cell.angle_alpha   90.00
_cell.angle_beta   90.00
_cell.angle_gamma   90.00
#
_symmetry.space_group_name_H-M   'P 1'
#
loop_
_entity.id
_entity.type
_entity.pdbx_description
1 polymer ?
#
loop_
_entity_poly.entity_id
_entity_poly.type
_entity_poly.pdbx_seq_one_letter_code
_entity_poly.pdbx_strand_id
1 'polypeptide(L)' 'MQLKGKNKSQAQSALDQMKYEVASEIGVTLREGDNGDNTAKQNGSVGGYMVKRMFDDYYAKHGK' A
#
# COMPACT_ATOMS: atom_id res chain seq x y z
N MET A 1 21.00 9.49 10.46
CA MET A 1 20.98 8.12 11.00
C MET A 1 19.92 7.31 10.25
N GLN A 2 20.32 6.52 9.26
CA GLN A 2 19.41 5.63 8.52
C GLN A 2 19.28 4.32 9.29
N LEU A 3 18.16 4.13 9.97
CA LEU A 3 17.81 2.86 10.60
C LEU A 3 17.41 1.85 9.50
N LYS A 4 18.40 1.23 8.86
CA LYS A 4 18.21 0.07 7.98
C LYS A 4 17.90 -1.17 8.84
N GLY A 5 16.67 -1.27 9.32
CA GLY A 5 16.09 -2.55 9.74
C GLY A 5 15.74 -3.38 8.50
N LYS A 6 16.73 -3.89 7.76
CA LYS A 6 16.50 -4.70 6.56
C LYS A 6 16.55 -6.18 6.89
N ASN A 7 15.41 -6.68 7.37
CA ASN A 7 14.94 -8.05 7.16
C ASN A 7 13.43 -7.96 6.87
N LYS A 8 13.06 -7.32 5.74
CA LYS A 8 11.66 -7.30 5.31
C LYS A 8 11.26 -8.70 4.89
N SER A 9 10.17 -9.22 5.43
CA SER A 9 9.63 -10.49 4.97
C SER A 9 9.18 -10.38 3.50
N GLN A 10 9.05 -11.50 2.81
CA GLN A 10 8.48 -11.52 1.47
C GLN A 10 7.06 -10.90 1.48
N ALA A 11 6.28 -11.18 2.52
CA ALA A 11 4.96 -10.57 2.70
C ALA A 11 5.03 -9.05 2.83
N GLN A 12 5.94 -8.51 3.65
CA GLN A 12 6.13 -7.06 3.76
C GLN A 12 6.55 -6.42 2.44
N SER A 13 7.39 -7.11 1.66
CA SER A 13 7.84 -6.62 0.35
C SER A 13 6.70 -6.58 -0.66
N ALA A 14 5.84 -7.61 -0.68
CA ALA A 14 4.64 -7.65 -1.52
C ALA A 14 3.63 -6.55 -1.14
N LEU A 15 3.45 -6.30 0.16
CA LEU A 15 2.59 -5.22 0.65
C LEU A 15 3.12 -3.85 0.25
N ASP A 16 4.44 -3.64 0.31
CA ASP A 16 5.07 -2.40 -0.13
C ASP A 16 4.89 -2.17 -1.64
N GLN A 17 5.01 -3.22 -2.46
CA GLN A 17 4.74 -3.13 -3.90
C GLN A 17 3.28 -2.73 -4.17
N MET A 18 2.33 -3.45 -3.55
CA MET A 18 0.91 -3.17 -3.69
C MET A 18 0.56 -1.73 -3.30
N LYS A 19 1.19 -1.19 -2.24
CA LYS A 19 0.99 0.19 -1.81
C LYS A 19 1.32 1.20 -2.92
N TYR A 20 2.44 1.01 -3.62
CA TYR A 20 2.84 1.91 -4.71
C TYR A 20 2.00 1.70 -5.98
N GLU A 21 1.62 0.47 -6.29
CA GLU A 21 0.70 0.17 -7.39
C GLU A 21 -0.66 0.85 -7.19
N VAL A 22 -1.28 0.63 -6.03
CA VAL A 22 -2.56 1.23 -5.68
C VAL A 22 -2.48 2.76 -5.72
N ALA A 23 -1.43 3.35 -5.16
CA ALA A 23 -1.23 4.80 -5.20
C ALA A 23 -1.16 5.33 -6.63
N SER A 24 -0.42 4.65 -7.51
CA SER A 24 -0.35 4.98 -8.93
C SER A 24 -1.70 4.88 -9.63
N GLU A 25 -2.50 3.85 -9.34
CA GLU A 25 -3.82 3.65 -9.94
C GLU A 25 -4.82 4.73 -9.55
N ILE A 26 -4.76 5.23 -8.31
CA ILE A 26 -5.67 6.26 -7.81
C ILE A 26 -5.11 7.69 -7.96
N GLY A 27 -3.98 7.85 -8.65
CA GLY A 27 -3.35 9.15 -8.90
C GLY A 27 -2.79 9.84 -7.65
N VAL A 28 -2.47 9.08 -6.60
CA VAL A 28 -1.82 9.61 -5.40
C VAL A 28 -0.31 9.39 -5.52
N THR A 29 0.46 10.47 -5.40
CA THR A 29 1.92 10.37 -5.38
C THR A 29 2.37 9.94 -3.99
N LEU A 30 3.07 8.81 -3.90
CA LEU A 30 3.75 8.38 -2.67
C LEU A 30 5.26 8.38 -2.87
N ARG A 31 5.98 8.85 -1.87
CA ARG A 31 7.44 8.89 -1.80
C ARG A 31 7.92 7.95 -0.68
N GLU A 32 9.13 7.44 -0.82
CA GLU A 32 9.81 6.77 0.29
C GLU A 32 10.15 7.83 1.36
N GLY A 33 9.73 7.58 2.60
CA GLY A 33 9.86 8.55 3.69
C GLY A 33 8.58 9.37 3.88
N ASP A 34 8.69 10.69 3.77
CA ASP A 34 7.61 11.61 4.14
C ASP A 34 6.63 11.87 3.00
N ASN A 35 5.34 11.91 3.35
CA ASN A 35 4.20 12.18 2.47
C ASN A 35 3.25 13.20 3.12
N GLY A 36 3.78 14.10 3.96
CA GLY A 36 3.02 15.13 4.68
C GLY A 36 2.42 16.22 3.79
N ASP A 37 2.84 16.32 2.52
CA ASP A 37 2.21 17.18 1.51
C ASP A 37 0.88 16.62 1.00
N ASN A 38 0.68 15.30 1.10
CA ASN A 38 -0.61 14.70 0.82
C ASN A 38 -1.59 14.96 1.97
N THR A 39 -2.85 15.18 1.60
CA THR A 39 -3.93 15.23 2.59
C THR A 39 -4.10 13.87 3.28
N ALA A 40 -4.59 13.90 4.53
CA ALA A 40 -4.93 12.67 5.26
C ALA A 40 -5.91 11.76 4.47
N LYS A 41 -6.80 12.38 3.68
CA LYS A 41 -7.72 11.66 2.79
C LYS A 41 -6.99 10.90 1.68
N GLN A 42 -5.99 11.51 1.05
CA GLN A 42 -5.20 10.86 -0.01
C GLN A 42 -4.39 9.68 0.56
N ASN A 43 -3.64 9.91 1.65
CA ASN A 43 -2.89 8.83 2.29
C ASN A 43 -3.81 7.70 2.79
N GLY A 44 -4.96 8.05 3.38
CA GLY A 44 -5.98 7.09 3.81
C GLY A 44 -6.60 6.29 2.65
N SER A 45 -6.83 6.94 1.50
CA SER A 45 -7.39 6.25 0.33
C SER A 45 -6.49 5.12 -0.17
N VAL A 46 -5.16 5.30 -0.20
CA VAL A 46 -4.25 4.23 -0.61
C VAL A 46 -4.43 2.98 0.28
N GLY A 47 -4.42 3.15 1.60
CA GLY A 47 -4.66 2.04 2.52
C GLY A 47 -6.04 1.39 2.36
N GLY A 48 -7.08 2.19 2.14
CA GLY A 48 -8.43 1.69 1.89
C GLY A 48 -8.55 0.84 0.62
N TYR A 49 -7.94 1.28 -0.49
CA TYR A 49 -7.93 0.52 -1.74
C TYR A 49 -7.08 -0.76 -1.65
N MET A 50 -5.98 -0.74 -0.89
CA MET A 50 -5.21 -1.96 -0.60
C MET A 50 -6.06 -3.01 0.11
N VAL A 51 -6.78 -2.62 1.18
CA VAL A 51 -7.67 -3.55 1.91
C VAL A 51 -8.78 -4.07 0.99
N LYS A 52 -9.39 -3.19 0.20
CA LYS A 52 -10.40 -3.59 -0.79
C LYS A 52 -9.86 -4.66 -1.75
N ARG A 53 -8.67 -4.45 -2.34
CA ARG A 53 -8.03 -5.42 -3.24
C ARG A 53 -7.79 -6.78 -2.57
N MET A 54 -7.26 -6.77 -1.34
CA MET A 54 -7.02 -8.01 -0.59
C MET A 54 -8.32 -8.77 -0.32
N PHE A 55 -9.40 -8.06 -0.04
CA PHE A 55 -10.73 -8.64 0.11
C PHE A 55 -11.23 -9.20 -1.23
N ASP A 56 -11.18 -8.43 -2.31
CA ASP A 56 -11.61 -8.88 -3.64
C ASP A 56 -10.85 -10.16 -4.06
N ASP A 57 -9.52 -10.19 -3.86
CA ASP A 57 -8.68 -11.38 -4.11
C ASP A 57 -9.07 -12.58 -3.24
N TYR A 58 -9.39 -12.34 -1.97
CA TYR A 58 -9.84 -13.38 -1.05
C TYR A 58 -11.17 -13.96 -1.49
N TYR A 59 -12.16 -13.11 -1.78
CA TYR A 59 -13.48 -13.54 -2.23
C TYR A 59 -13.42 -14.28 -3.57
N ALA A 60 -12.62 -13.79 -4.52
CA ALA A 60 -12.38 -14.45 -5.80
C ALA A 60 -11.77 -15.85 -5.64
N LYS A 61 -10.86 -16.05 -4.68
CA LYS A 61 -10.24 -17.37 -4.41
C LYS A 61 -11.14 -18.33 -3.64
N HIS A 62 -12.07 -17.82 -2.84
CA HIS A 62 -12.90 -18.63 -1.94
C HIS A 62 -14.37 -18.71 -2.38
N GLY A 63 -14.70 -18.19 -3.57
CA GLY A 63 -16.01 -18.36 -4.21
C GLY A 63 -17.16 -17.77 -3.41
N LYS A 64 -16.96 -16.62 -2.77
CA LYS A 64 -18.01 -15.88 -2.06
C LYS A 64 -18.44 -14.64 -2.82
#